data_AF-A0A7S2HZ87-F1
#
_entry.id   AF-A0A7S2HZ87-F1
#
_cell.length_a   1.000
_cell.length_b   1.000
_cell.length_c   1.000
_cell.angle_alpha   90.00
_cell.angle_beta   90.00
_cell.angle_gamma   90.00
#
_symmetry.space_group_name_H-M   'P 1'
#
loop_
_entity.id
_entity.type
_entity.pdbx_description
1 polymer ?
#
loop_
_entity_poly.entity_id
_entity_poly.type
_entity_poly.pdbx_seq_one_letter_code
_entity_poly.pdbx_strand_id
1 'polypeptide(L)'
;STAGKYSTIPSAKRRFYGRVRQGIYQFLSMEKPIMAGQLADPVVTEFFANTLVKVKGGEDIQQCAFSDCKTKEKRVSRWNDLKAASDLLASAFRYDSSDVNDYLPQVRLIRKYAKTVEKMKQSIRDGDVDLSKKYYTQAKNDLKRYAPMVELEPLDSEDYTHEWDTRAQVWCQGSFCV
;
A
#
# COMPACT_ATOMS: atom_id res chain seq x y z
N SER A 1 -6.95 -4.43 30.81
CA SER A 1 -6.36 -3.13 30.47
C SER A 1 -6.65 -2.85 29.00
N THR A 2 -7.56 -1.93 28.72
CA THR A 2 -8.21 -1.70 27.41
C THR A 2 -7.70 -0.44 26.69
N ALA A 3 -6.50 0.04 27.06
CA ALA A 3 -5.98 1.33 26.59
C ALA A 3 -5.31 1.28 25.19
N GLY A 4 -4.97 0.09 24.67
CA GLY A 4 -4.22 -0.05 23.41
C GLY A 4 -5.05 0.07 22.12
N LYS A 5 -6.36 -0.23 22.16
CA LYS A 5 -7.23 -0.19 20.97
C LYS A 5 -7.56 1.23 20.50
N TYR A 6 -7.57 2.21 21.41
CA TYR A 6 -8.06 3.56 21.11
C TYR A 6 -7.03 4.51 20.46
N SER A 7 -5.73 4.20 20.47
CA SER A 7 -4.71 5.12 19.92
C SER A 7 -4.08 4.66 18.60
N THR A 8 -3.87 3.35 18.40
CA THR A 8 -3.10 2.86 17.24
C THR A 8 -3.93 2.79 15.96
N ILE A 9 -5.20 2.39 16.03
CA ILE A 9 -6.08 2.28 14.85
C ILE A 9 -6.34 3.67 14.25
N PRO A 10 -6.83 4.70 15.00
CA PRO A 10 -7.06 6.02 14.42
C PRO A 10 -5.79 6.66 13.85
N SER A 11 -4.64 6.47 14.51
CA SER A 11 -3.35 6.95 14.01
C SER A 11 -2.93 6.26 12.72
N ALA A 12 -3.07 4.93 12.64
CA ALA A 12 -2.77 4.17 11.44
C ALA A 12 -3.69 4.54 10.27
N LYS A 13 -4.99 4.75 10.52
CA LYS A 13 -5.92 5.25 9.50
C LYS A 13 -5.45 6.58 8.93
N ARG A 14 -5.15 7.56 9.77
CA ARG A 14 -4.65 8.89 9.32
C ARG A 14 -3.37 8.80 8.47
N ARG A 15 -2.47 7.87 8.79
CA ARG A 15 -1.18 7.70 8.11
C ARG A 15 -1.25 6.88 6.83
N PHE A 16 -2.16 5.90 6.76
CA PHE A 16 -2.10 4.86 5.75
C PHE A 16 -3.36 4.73 4.89
N TYR A 17 -4.54 5.20 5.32
CA TYR A 17 -5.77 5.04 4.52
C TYR A 17 -5.65 5.69 3.14
N GLY A 18 -5.24 6.95 3.05
CA GLY A 18 -5.09 7.62 1.75
C GLY A 18 -4.12 6.88 0.82
N ARG A 19 -3.00 6.39 1.36
CA ARG A 19 -1.99 5.61 0.61
C ARG A 19 -2.52 4.26 0.15
N VAL A 20 -3.26 3.56 1.01
CA VAL A 20 -3.87 2.27 0.66
C VAL A 20 -5.01 2.45 -0.34
N ARG A 21 -5.87 3.46 -0.17
CA ARG A 21 -6.95 3.79 -1.10
C ARG A 21 -6.41 4.17 -2.48
N GLN A 22 -5.41 5.05 -2.55
CA GLN A 22 -4.74 5.37 -3.81
C GLN A 22 -4.13 4.12 -4.46
N GLY A 23 -3.49 3.26 -3.67
CA GLY A 23 -2.92 2.02 -4.18
C GLY A 23 -3.98 1.03 -4.70
N ILE A 24 -5.13 0.90 -4.02
CA ILE A 24 -6.25 0.06 -4.46
C ILE A 24 -6.86 0.63 -5.74
N TYR A 25 -7.11 1.94 -5.80
CA TYR A 25 -7.59 2.61 -7.02
C TYR A 25 -6.68 2.31 -8.22
N GLN A 26 -5.37 2.53 -8.09
CA GLN A 26 -4.42 2.25 -9.18
C GLN A 26 -4.23 0.75 -9.45
N PHE A 27 -4.51 -0.12 -8.48
CA PHE A 27 -4.54 -1.56 -8.72
C PHE A 27 -5.78 -1.98 -9.52
N LEU A 28 -6.94 -1.39 -9.22
CA LEU A 28 -8.20 -1.66 -9.91
C LEU A 28 -8.21 -1.10 -11.34
N SER A 29 -7.55 0.03 -11.59
CA SER A 29 -7.43 0.58 -12.95
C SER A 29 -6.65 -0.35 -13.91
N MET A 30 -5.79 -1.23 -13.40
CA MET A 30 -5.11 -2.25 -14.21
C MET A 30 -6.04 -3.38 -14.69
N GLU A 31 -7.27 -3.52 -14.18
CA GLU A 31 -8.16 -4.64 -14.52
C GLU A 31 -8.41 -4.73 -16.02
N LYS A 32 -8.88 -3.63 -16.61
CA LYS A 32 -9.24 -3.59 -18.03
C LYS A 32 -8.07 -3.98 -18.95
N PRO A 33 -6.87 -3.37 -18.84
CA PRO A 33 -5.75 -3.76 -19.69
C PRO A 33 -5.26 -5.19 -19.42
N ILE A 34 -5.20 -5.65 -18.16
CA ILE A 34 -4.78 -7.03 -17.86
C ILE A 34 -5.76 -8.04 -18.46
N MET A 35 -7.07 -7.80 -18.32
CA MET A 35 -8.10 -8.69 -18.89
C MET A 35 -8.12 -8.66 -20.41
N ALA A 36 -7.76 -7.53 -21.03
CA ALA A 36 -7.54 -7.41 -22.47
C ALA A 36 -6.21 -8.02 -22.95
N GLY A 37 -5.31 -8.44 -22.05
CA GLY A 37 -3.97 -8.93 -22.40
C GLY A 37 -2.97 -7.83 -22.78
N GLN A 38 -3.30 -6.57 -22.51
CA GLN A 38 -2.47 -5.40 -22.79
C GLN A 38 -1.48 -5.16 -21.63
N LEU A 39 -0.52 -6.07 -21.46
CA LEU A 39 0.42 -6.05 -20.33
C LEU A 39 1.40 -4.86 -20.35
N ALA A 40 1.60 -4.25 -21.52
CA ALA A 40 2.43 -3.06 -21.73
C ALA A 40 1.65 -1.74 -21.58
N ASP A 41 0.36 -1.79 -21.20
CA ASP A 41 -0.44 -0.60 -21.00
C ASP A 41 0.21 0.35 -19.97
N PRO A 42 0.22 1.68 -20.20
CA PRO A 42 0.79 2.65 -19.28
C PRO A 42 0.30 2.49 -17.84
N VAL A 43 -0.98 2.17 -17.63
CA VAL A 43 -1.55 1.99 -16.29
C VAL A 43 -0.90 0.81 -15.56
N VAL A 44 -0.62 -0.29 -16.28
CA VAL A 44 0.03 -1.47 -15.72
C VAL A 44 1.49 -1.19 -15.42
N THR A 45 2.19 -0.57 -16.36
CA THR A 45 3.63 -0.30 -16.22
C THR A 45 3.90 0.75 -15.14
N GLU A 46 3.09 1.80 -15.05
CA GLU A 46 3.24 2.87 -14.07
C GLU A 46 3.00 2.39 -12.63
N PHE A 47 2.04 1.49 -12.41
CA PHE A 47 1.78 0.92 -11.09
C PHE A 47 3.03 0.25 -10.47
N PHE A 48 3.87 -0.36 -11.32
CA PHE A 48 5.12 -1.01 -10.91
C PHE A 48 6.37 -0.14 -11.07
N ALA A 49 6.28 1.01 -11.75
CA ALA A 49 7.40 1.92 -12.00
C ALA A 49 7.81 2.68 -10.73
N ASN A 50 9.11 2.97 -10.56
CA ASN A 50 9.63 3.70 -9.41
C ASN A 50 9.47 5.22 -9.60
N THR A 51 8.24 5.72 -9.54
CA THR A 51 7.89 7.14 -9.79
C THR A 51 7.71 7.96 -8.50
N LEU A 52 7.47 7.33 -7.35
CA LEU A 52 7.17 8.03 -6.10
C LEU A 52 8.45 8.35 -5.32
N VAL A 53 8.70 9.63 -5.07
CA VAL A 53 9.83 10.08 -4.24
C VAL A 53 9.49 9.92 -2.75
N LYS A 54 10.28 9.14 -2.02
CA LYS A 54 10.14 8.93 -0.55
C LYS A 54 11.10 9.74 0.30
N VAL A 55 12.30 9.98 -0.21
CA VAL A 55 13.31 10.81 0.45
C VAL A 55 13.81 11.76 -0.61
N LYS A 56 13.76 13.06 -0.33
CA LYS A 56 14.38 14.07 -1.21
C LYS A 56 15.88 13.94 -1.09
N GLY A 57 16.58 13.93 -2.22
CA GLY A 57 18.03 13.99 -2.20
C GLY A 57 18.52 15.35 -1.68
N GLY A 58 19.66 15.36 -1.00
CA GLY A 58 20.28 16.62 -0.55
C GLY A 58 20.01 17.01 0.92
N GLU A 59 19.28 16.19 1.69
CA GLU A 59 19.08 16.42 3.13
C GLU A 59 20.27 15.90 3.93
N ASP A 60 20.62 16.55 5.03
CA ASP A 60 21.73 16.11 5.89
C ASP A 60 21.38 14.83 6.64
N ILE A 61 22.27 13.83 6.58
CA ILE A 61 22.12 12.60 7.35
C ILE A 61 22.52 12.89 8.81
N GLN A 62 21.55 12.80 9.74
CA GLN A 62 21.83 12.96 11.17
C GLN A 62 22.91 11.96 11.62
N GLN A 63 23.88 12.43 12.40
CA GLN A 63 25.04 11.69 12.93
C GLN A 63 26.16 11.39 11.93
N CYS A 64 26.17 11.99 10.75
CA CYS A 64 27.33 11.90 9.87
C CYS A 64 28.31 13.05 10.11
N ALA A 65 29.56 12.73 10.44
CA ALA A 65 30.62 13.69 10.78
C ALA A 65 31.41 14.24 9.57
N PHE A 66 31.00 13.90 8.35
CA PHE A 66 31.69 14.30 7.11
C PHE A 66 30.83 15.24 6.26
N SER A 67 31.46 16.20 5.57
CA SER A 67 30.80 17.27 4.81
C SER A 67 29.91 16.81 3.63
N ASP A 68 30.09 15.56 3.16
CA ASP A 68 29.42 15.04 1.95
C ASP A 68 28.24 14.11 2.25
N CYS A 69 27.75 14.14 3.49
CA CYS A 69 26.71 13.22 3.95
C CYS A 69 25.29 13.70 3.66
N LYS A 70 24.96 13.75 2.36
CA LYS A 70 23.62 14.05 1.88
C LYS A 70 22.84 12.78 1.57
N THR A 71 21.54 12.79 1.85
CA THR A 71 20.62 11.73 1.45
C THR A 71 20.59 11.61 -0.08
N LYS A 72 20.49 10.39 -0.58
CA LYS A 72 20.17 10.13 -1.98
C LYS A 72 18.67 10.10 -2.15
N GLU A 73 18.18 10.62 -3.29
CA GLU A 73 16.77 10.52 -3.60
C GLU A 73 16.36 9.05 -3.69
N LYS A 74 15.33 8.66 -2.93
CA LYS A 74 14.82 7.29 -2.93
C LYS A 74 13.45 7.27 -3.56
N ARG A 75 13.36 6.67 -4.75
CA ARG A 75 12.07 6.39 -5.41
C ARG A 75 11.54 5.00 -5.09
N VAL A 76 10.24 4.86 -5.00
CA VAL A 76 9.53 3.57 -4.92
C VAL A 76 8.35 3.56 -5.87
N SER A 77 7.85 2.38 -6.20
CA SER A 77 6.63 2.22 -6.99
C SER A 77 5.35 2.36 -6.17
N ARG A 78 4.22 2.61 -6.85
CA ARG A 78 2.91 2.56 -6.21
C ARG A 78 2.67 1.19 -5.58
N TRP A 79 3.02 0.12 -6.29
CA TRP A 79 2.96 -1.23 -5.74
C TRP A 79 3.68 -1.36 -4.39
N ASN A 80 4.93 -0.91 -4.32
CA ASN A 80 5.72 -0.99 -3.09
C ASN A 80 5.15 -0.12 -1.98
N ASP A 81 4.54 1.02 -2.34
CA ASP A 81 3.88 1.88 -1.36
C ASP A 81 2.61 1.24 -0.79
N LEU A 82 1.75 0.70 -1.66
CA LEU A 82 0.55 -0.04 -1.28
C LEU A 82 0.92 -1.22 -0.38
N LYS A 83 1.86 -2.07 -0.81
CA LYS A 83 2.33 -3.25 -0.08
C LYS A 83 2.75 -2.90 1.36
N ALA A 84 3.57 -1.86 1.52
CA ALA A 84 4.03 -1.44 2.83
C ALA A 84 2.92 -0.80 3.66
N ALA A 85 2.13 0.10 3.07
CA ALA A 85 1.06 0.80 3.77
C ALA A 85 -0.04 -0.17 4.24
N SER A 86 -0.38 -1.16 3.41
CA SER A 86 -1.40 -2.16 3.74
C SER A 86 -0.94 -3.13 4.84
N ASP A 87 0.33 -3.55 4.87
CA ASP A 87 0.85 -4.40 5.96
C ASP A 87 0.88 -3.65 7.30
N LEU A 88 1.30 -2.38 7.29
CA LEU A 88 1.30 -1.50 8.47
C LEU A 88 -0.12 -1.21 8.96
N LEU A 89 -1.05 -0.96 8.03
CA LEU A 89 -2.46 -0.77 8.36
C LEU A 89 -3.04 -2.05 8.98
N ALA A 90 -2.85 -3.20 8.34
CA ALA A 90 -3.32 -4.50 8.83
C ALA A 90 -2.83 -4.80 10.27
N SER A 91 -1.56 -4.51 10.55
CA SER A 91 -0.95 -4.72 11.86
C SER A 91 -1.55 -3.81 12.94
N ALA A 92 -2.08 -2.65 12.58
CA ALA A 92 -2.73 -1.75 13.53
C ALA A 92 -4.08 -2.29 14.04
N PHE A 93 -4.75 -3.15 13.27
CA PHE A 93 -6.02 -3.81 13.62
C PHE A 93 -5.82 -5.06 14.51
N ARG A 94 -4.93 -4.97 15.48
CA ARG A 94 -4.69 -6.03 16.47
C ARG A 94 -5.76 -6.02 17.57
N TYR A 95 -6.02 -7.18 18.17
CA TYR A 95 -6.98 -7.30 19.28
C TYR A 95 -6.33 -6.92 20.60
N ASP A 96 -5.05 -7.27 20.77
CA ASP A 96 -4.24 -6.92 21.92
C ASP A 96 -2.87 -6.34 21.49
N SER A 97 -2.26 -5.56 22.37
CA SER A 97 -0.89 -5.05 22.18
C SER A 97 0.19 -6.13 22.12
N SER A 98 -0.07 -7.30 22.72
CA SER A 98 0.80 -8.47 22.76
C SER A 98 0.63 -9.42 21.56
N ASP A 99 -0.36 -9.16 20.70
CA ASP A 99 -0.58 -9.97 19.51
C ASP A 99 0.66 -9.93 18.60
N VAL A 100 1.11 -11.11 18.21
CA VAL A 100 2.16 -11.25 17.20
C VAL A 100 1.53 -11.00 15.82
N ASN A 101 2.01 -9.97 15.11
CA ASN A 101 1.46 -9.55 13.81
C ASN A 101 1.27 -10.71 12.83
N ASP A 102 2.20 -11.68 12.81
CA ASP A 102 2.18 -12.83 11.90
C ASP A 102 1.00 -13.78 12.12
N TYR A 103 0.32 -13.69 13.26
CA TYR A 103 -0.86 -14.49 13.59
C TYR A 103 -2.17 -13.77 13.26
N LEU A 104 -2.13 -12.46 13.02
CA LEU A 104 -3.31 -11.69 12.67
C LEU A 104 -3.85 -12.09 11.30
N PRO A 105 -5.14 -12.49 11.19
CA PRO A 105 -5.75 -12.92 9.94
C PRO A 105 -5.59 -11.92 8.78
N GLN A 106 -5.75 -10.62 9.06
CA GLN A 106 -5.63 -9.56 8.07
C GLN A 106 -4.19 -9.37 7.58
N VAL A 107 -3.19 -9.54 8.46
CA VAL A 107 -1.76 -9.48 8.10
C VAL A 107 -1.39 -10.66 7.22
N ARG A 108 -1.83 -11.87 7.57
CA ARG A 108 -1.63 -13.06 6.74
C ARG A 108 -2.26 -12.90 5.36
N LEU A 109 -3.48 -12.38 5.30
CA LEU A 109 -4.19 -12.17 4.05
C LEU A 109 -3.50 -11.13 3.16
N ILE A 110 -3.11 -9.98 3.71
CA ILE A 110 -2.46 -8.92 2.91
C ILE A 110 -1.06 -9.34 2.43
N ARG A 111 -0.33 -10.14 3.21
CA ARG A 111 0.95 -10.72 2.78
C ARG A 111 0.76 -11.80 1.71
N LYS A 112 -0.32 -12.57 1.77
CA LYS A 112 -0.70 -13.49 0.69
C LYS A 112 -1.03 -12.73 -0.59
N TYR A 113 -1.86 -11.68 -0.50
CA TYR A 113 -2.12 -10.76 -1.59
C TYR A 113 -0.79 -10.24 -2.19
N ALA A 114 0.14 -9.80 -1.35
CA ALA A 114 1.43 -9.32 -1.83
C ALA A 114 2.24 -10.38 -2.59
N LYS A 115 2.29 -11.61 -2.10
CA LYS A 115 2.91 -12.73 -2.83
C LYS A 115 2.23 -12.97 -4.18
N THR A 116 0.90 -12.87 -4.25
CA THR A 116 0.15 -13.00 -5.50
C THR A 116 0.50 -11.89 -6.49
N VAL A 117 0.57 -10.64 -6.04
CA VAL A 117 0.94 -9.51 -6.90
C VAL A 117 2.40 -9.58 -7.37
N GLU A 118 3.34 -10.08 -6.56
CA GLU A 118 4.71 -10.31 -7.05
C GLU A 118 4.75 -11.39 -8.15
N LYS A 119 3.93 -12.46 -8.02
CA LYS A 119 3.78 -13.45 -9.09
C LYS A 119 3.15 -12.85 -10.34
N MET A 120 2.14 -12.00 -10.20
CA MET A 120 1.53 -11.26 -11.29
C MET A 120 2.55 -10.34 -12.00
N LYS A 121 3.33 -9.60 -11.22
CA LYS A 121 4.40 -8.74 -11.75
C LYS A 121 5.44 -9.56 -12.53
N GLN A 122 5.76 -10.75 -12.06
CA GLN A 122 6.66 -11.66 -12.78
C GLN A 122 6.01 -12.17 -14.07
N SER A 123 4.76 -12.64 -14.06
CA SER A 123 4.07 -13.07 -15.28
C SER A 123 3.91 -11.95 -16.30
N ILE A 124 3.71 -10.70 -15.85
CA ILE A 124 3.69 -9.51 -16.72
C ILE A 124 5.04 -9.33 -17.43
N ARG A 125 6.16 -9.48 -16.70
CA ARG A 125 7.51 -9.39 -17.26
C ARG A 125 7.81 -10.50 -18.26
N ASP A 126 7.29 -11.69 -17.97
CA ASP A 126 7.46 -12.87 -18.83
C ASP A 126 6.52 -12.86 -20.03
N GLY A 127 5.59 -11.90 -20.10
CA GLY A 127 4.59 -11.80 -21.17
C GLY A 127 3.46 -12.84 -21.08
N ASP A 128 3.35 -13.55 -19.95
CA ASP A 128 2.33 -14.58 -19.75
C ASP A 128 0.99 -13.94 -19.36
N VAL A 129 0.13 -13.78 -20.37
CA VAL A 129 -1.19 -13.16 -20.25
C VAL A 129 -2.12 -13.96 -19.33
N ASP A 130 -2.13 -15.29 -19.45
CA ASP A 130 -3.07 -16.14 -18.72
C ASP A 130 -2.74 -16.20 -17.23
N LEU A 131 -1.45 -16.34 -16.89
CA LEU A 131 -1.02 -16.22 -15.50
C LEU A 131 -1.25 -14.82 -14.95
N SER A 132 -1.04 -13.77 -15.74
CA SER A 132 -1.29 -12.39 -15.30
C SER A 132 -2.77 -12.17 -14.95
N LYS A 133 -3.70 -12.64 -15.79
CA LYS A 133 -5.15 -12.60 -15.50
C LYS A 133 -5.51 -13.41 -14.26
N LYS A 134 -4.98 -14.63 -14.14
CA LYS A 134 -5.21 -15.51 -12.99
C LYS A 134 -4.77 -14.86 -11.68
N TYR A 135 -3.54 -14.34 -11.64
CA TYR A 135 -3.00 -13.70 -10.45
C TYR A 135 -3.71 -12.39 -10.13
N TYR A 136 -4.12 -11.62 -11.14
CA TYR A 136 -4.93 -10.42 -10.93
C TYR A 136 -6.25 -10.74 -10.23
N THR A 137 -7.03 -11.69 -10.77
CA THR A 137 -8.31 -12.10 -10.18
C THR A 137 -8.13 -12.63 -8.76
N GLN A 138 -7.09 -13.44 -8.52
CA GLN A 138 -6.77 -13.93 -7.18
C GLN A 138 -6.44 -12.79 -6.21
N ALA A 139 -5.62 -11.83 -6.64
CA ALA A 139 -5.24 -10.67 -5.84
C ALA A 139 -6.45 -9.76 -5.54
N LYS A 140 -7.33 -9.51 -6.52
CA LYS A 140 -8.59 -8.77 -6.34
C LYS A 140 -9.50 -9.46 -5.31
N ASN A 141 -9.61 -10.78 -5.33
CA ASN A 141 -10.37 -11.56 -4.35
C ASN A 141 -9.73 -11.57 -2.95
N ASP A 142 -8.41 -11.53 -2.84
CA ASP A 142 -7.72 -11.35 -1.55
C ASP A 142 -7.99 -9.92 -1.01
N LEU A 143 -7.93 -8.87 -1.86
CA LEU A 143 -8.25 -7.49 -1.46
C LEU A 143 -9.71 -7.32 -1.02
N LYS A 144 -10.67 -7.92 -1.74
CA LYS A 144 -12.10 -7.84 -1.38
C LYS A 144 -12.37 -8.40 0.03
N ARG A 145 -11.60 -9.43 0.43
CA ARG A 145 -11.66 -9.99 1.79
C ARG A 145 -10.91 -9.16 2.81
N TYR A 146 -9.81 -8.52 2.40
CA TYR A 146 -8.99 -7.67 3.26
C TYR A 146 -9.70 -6.36 3.64
N ALA A 147 -10.34 -5.69 2.69
CA ALA A 147 -10.95 -4.37 2.88
C ALA A 147 -11.84 -4.27 4.14
N PRO A 148 -12.84 -5.15 4.36
CA PRO A 148 -13.67 -5.06 5.57
C PRO A 148 -12.91 -5.36 6.87
N MET A 149 -11.80 -6.11 6.83
CA MET A 149 -11.00 -6.43 8.04
C MET A 149 -10.23 -5.23 8.57
N VAL A 150 -10.04 -4.20 7.75
CA VAL A 150 -9.35 -2.96 8.10
C VAL A 150 -10.25 -1.74 7.88
N GLU A 151 -11.57 -1.95 7.86
CA GLU A 151 -12.60 -0.90 7.74
C GLU A 151 -12.40 0.01 6.51
N LEU A 152 -11.95 -0.57 5.39
CA LEU A 152 -11.95 0.09 4.08
C LEU A 152 -13.26 -0.18 3.34
N GLU A 153 -13.62 0.72 2.43
CA GLU A 153 -14.81 0.58 1.59
C GLU A 153 -14.75 -0.67 0.69
N PRO A 154 -15.91 -1.21 0.28
CA PRO A 154 -15.98 -2.25 -0.74
C PRO A 154 -15.33 -1.83 -2.06
N LEU A 155 -14.71 -2.77 -2.79
CA LEU A 155 -13.93 -2.46 -4.01
C LEU A 155 -14.76 -1.90 -5.18
N ASP A 156 -16.09 -1.99 -5.12
CA ASP A 156 -17.05 -1.42 -6.06
C ASP A 156 -17.58 -0.04 -5.62
N SER A 157 -17.11 0.48 -4.49
CA SER A 157 -17.44 1.82 -3.99
C SER A 157 -16.85 2.91 -4.88
N GLU A 158 -17.51 4.08 -4.89
CA GLU A 158 -17.02 5.31 -5.52
C GLU A 158 -15.65 5.74 -4.98
N ASP A 159 -15.29 5.28 -3.77
CA ASP A 159 -13.96 5.47 -3.17
C ASP A 159 -12.82 5.02 -4.09
N TYR A 160 -13.07 4.15 -5.07
CA TYR A 160 -12.03 3.66 -5.98
C TYR A 160 -12.21 4.14 -7.42
N THR A 161 -12.80 5.31 -7.60
CA THR A 161 -13.01 5.94 -8.92
C THR A 161 -12.20 7.22 -9.14
N HIS A 162 -11.47 7.68 -8.13
CA HIS A 162 -10.70 8.92 -8.15
C HIS A 162 -9.41 8.82 -7.31
N GLU A 163 -8.55 9.82 -7.46
CA GLU A 163 -7.29 9.90 -6.70
C GLU A 163 -7.51 10.34 -5.25
N TRP A 164 -6.70 9.80 -4.34
CA TRP A 164 -6.70 10.11 -2.92
C TRP A 164 -5.46 10.92 -2.51
N ASP A 165 -5.65 11.81 -1.54
CA ASP A 165 -4.52 12.42 -0.85
C ASP A 165 -3.73 11.33 -0.12
N THR A 166 -2.45 11.21 -0.46
CA THR A 166 -1.54 10.21 0.11
C THR A 166 -0.70 10.75 1.26
N ARG A 167 -0.84 12.03 1.58
CA ARG A 167 -0.19 12.66 2.73
C ARG A 167 -0.86 12.19 4.01
N ALA A 168 -0.06 12.02 5.06
CA ALA A 168 -0.63 11.80 6.39
C ALA A 168 -1.50 13.01 6.74
N GLN A 169 -2.74 12.77 7.14
CA GLN A 169 -3.61 13.85 7.62
C GLN A 169 -3.06 14.34 8.95
N VAL A 170 -2.40 15.51 8.92
CA VAL A 170 -1.87 16.18 10.11
C VAL A 170 -3.01 16.92 10.78
N TRP A 171 -3.25 16.65 12.06
CA TRP A 171 -4.18 17.44 12.87
C TRP A 171 -3.37 18.24 13.88
N CYS A 172 -3.50 19.56 13.84
CA CYS A 172 -2.87 20.44 14.81
C CYS A 172 -3.89 20.80 15.89
N GLN A 173 -3.58 20.47 17.14
CA GLN A 173 -4.32 20.93 18.30
C GLN A 173 -3.42 21.90 19.08
N GLY A 174 -3.60 23.20 18.85
CA GLY A 174 -2.68 24.23 19.34
C GLY A 174 -1.31 24.14 18.65
N SER A 175 -0.23 24.16 19.43
CA SER A 175 1.17 24.09 18.95
C SER A 175 1.67 22.68 18.64
N PHE A 176 0.86 21.63 18.91
CA PHE A 176 1.21 20.25 18.62
C PHE A 176 0.49 19.77 17.36
N CYS A 177 1.27 19.45 16.34
CA CYS A 177 0.81 18.81 15.10
C CYS A 177 1.26 17.34 15.11
N VAL A 178 0.34 16.41 14.83
CA VAL A 178 0.60 14.96 14.70
C VAL A 178 0.10 14.44 13.37
#